data_AF-A0A8S0G1E0-F1
#
_entry.id   AF-A0A8S0G1E0-F1
#
_cell.length_a   1.000
_cell.length_b   1.000
_cell.length_c   1.000
_cell.angle_alpha   90.00
_cell.angle_beta   90.00
_cell.angle_gamma   90.00
#
_symmetry.space_group_name_H-M   'P 1'
#
loop_
_entity.id
_entity.type
_entity.pdbx_description
1 polymer ?
#
loop_
_entity_poly.entity_id
_entity_poly.type
_entity_poly.pdbx_seq_one_letter_code
_entity_poly.pdbx_strand_id
1 'polypeptide(L)'
;MQQKEVVATPKALKKALEHEKTPELAAKLAAEAIERDPWAAQVSQLSLPKLVEQVALNAWKEESDNAVCLHLRSSQRHLNNRGAQQKLAEALSTFKGSTVELTIVEDDNPAVRTPLEWRQAIYEEKLAQCARVHYCG
;
A
#
# COMPACT_ATOMS: atom_id res chain seq x y z
N MET A 1 20.89 -25.08 16.16
CA MET A 1 19.85 -24.51 15.29
C MET A 1 20.27 -23.08 14.95
N GLN A 2 21.08 -22.86 13.92
CA GLN A 2 21.46 -21.51 13.47
C GLN A 2 20.54 -21.13 12.31
N GLN A 3 19.67 -20.14 12.55
CA GLN A 3 18.93 -19.46 11.49
C GLN A 3 19.95 -18.82 10.54
N LYS A 4 20.05 -19.34 9.32
CA LYS A 4 20.76 -18.69 8.22
C LYS A 4 19.98 -17.43 7.84
N GLU A 5 20.38 -16.30 8.40
CA GLU A 5 20.08 -14.99 7.83
C GLU A 5 20.67 -14.97 6.41
N VAL A 6 19.78 -15.04 5.42
CA VAL A 6 20.13 -14.82 4.01
C VAL A 6 20.47 -13.33 3.89
N VAL A 7 21.75 -13.02 4.11
CA VAL A 7 22.34 -11.70 3.88
C VAL A 7 22.29 -11.39 2.39
N ALA A 8 21.15 -10.88 1.96
CA ALA A 8 21.00 -10.32 0.63
C ALA A 8 21.76 -9.00 0.59
N THR A 9 22.91 -9.01 -0.08
CA THR A 9 23.81 -7.86 -0.23
C THR A 9 23.04 -6.68 -0.84
N PRO A 10 23.24 -5.41 -0.43
CA PRO A 10 22.49 -4.27 -0.96
C PRO A 10 22.60 -4.10 -2.49
N LYS A 11 23.70 -4.57 -3.10
CA LYS A 11 23.86 -4.67 -4.56
C LYS A 11 23.03 -5.78 -5.19
N ALA A 12 22.85 -6.91 -4.51
CA ALA A 12 21.99 -8.00 -4.95
C ALA A 12 20.50 -7.65 -4.77
N LEU A 13 20.12 -6.95 -3.70
CA LEU A 13 18.76 -6.42 -3.51
C LEU A 13 18.39 -5.42 -4.61
N LYS A 14 19.26 -4.44 -4.90
CA LYS A 14 19.04 -3.45 -5.96
C LYS A 14 19.04 -4.08 -7.35
N LYS A 15 19.98 -4.99 -7.64
CA LYS A 15 20.07 -5.66 -8.95
C LYS A 15 18.95 -6.70 -9.17
N ALA A 16 18.50 -7.38 -8.11
CA ALA A 16 17.28 -8.19 -8.12
C ALA A 16 16.00 -7.35 -8.03
N LEU A 17 16.09 -6.02 -7.86
CA LEU A 17 14.96 -5.11 -8.03
C LEU A 17 14.88 -4.57 -9.46
N GLU A 18 16.02 -4.28 -10.06
CA GLU A 18 16.11 -3.69 -11.40
C GLU A 18 15.87 -4.72 -12.51
N HIS A 19 16.29 -5.98 -12.33
CA HIS A 19 15.98 -7.08 -13.25
C HIS A 19 14.54 -7.60 -13.11
N GLU A 20 13.85 -7.20 -12.05
CA GLU A 20 12.63 -7.81 -11.57
C GLU A 20 11.66 -6.71 -11.10
N LYS A 21 11.14 -5.95 -12.06
CA LYS A 21 9.74 -5.50 -12.00
C LYS A 21 8.79 -6.71 -12.08
N THR A 22 9.08 -7.78 -11.34
CA THR A 22 8.24 -8.96 -11.23
C THR A 22 7.16 -8.66 -10.18
N PRO A 23 5.92 -9.09 -10.44
CA PRO A 23 4.83 -8.96 -9.49
C PRO A 23 5.12 -9.63 -8.14
N GLU A 24 6.08 -10.56 -8.08
CA GLU A 24 6.48 -11.26 -6.85
C GLU A 24 7.04 -10.35 -5.77
N LEU A 25 7.94 -9.42 -6.10
CA LEU A 25 8.48 -8.50 -5.11
C LEU A 25 7.41 -7.50 -4.64
N ALA A 26 6.61 -6.98 -5.57
CA ALA A 26 5.50 -6.10 -5.24
C ALA A 26 4.49 -6.79 -4.31
N ALA A 27 4.24 -8.09 -4.54
CA ALA A 27 3.39 -8.91 -3.68
C ALA A 27 4.00 -9.11 -2.28
N LYS A 28 5.32 -9.34 -2.16
CA LYS A 28 5.99 -9.44 -0.85
C LYS A 28 5.91 -8.14 -0.05
N LEU A 29 6.19 -7.01 -0.69
CA LEU A 29 6.07 -5.69 -0.05
C LEU A 29 4.61 -5.38 0.30
N ALA A 30 3.66 -5.77 -0.57
CA ALA A 30 2.23 -5.64 -0.28
C ALA A 30 1.82 -6.49 0.93
N ALA A 31 2.31 -7.73 1.06
CA ALA A 31 2.05 -8.57 2.21
C ALA A 31 2.57 -7.93 3.52
N GLU A 32 3.80 -7.41 3.52
CA GLU A 32 4.33 -6.69 4.68
C GLU A 32 3.58 -5.38 4.97
N ALA A 33 3.06 -4.70 3.94
CA ALA A 33 2.24 -3.51 4.11
C ALA A 33 0.86 -3.87 4.70
N ILE A 34 0.26 -4.99 4.27
CA ILE A 34 -0.99 -5.54 4.79
C ILE A 34 -0.88 -5.85 6.29
N GLU A 35 0.27 -6.37 6.74
CA GLU A 35 0.50 -6.65 8.17
C GLU A 35 0.66 -5.37 9.02
N ARG A 36 1.18 -4.28 8.43
CA ARG A 36 1.42 -3.01 9.14
C ARG A 36 0.24 -2.04 9.06
N ASP A 37 -0.52 -2.09 7.97
CA ASP A 37 -1.59 -1.15 7.66
C ASP A 37 -2.93 -1.89 7.45
N PRO A 38 -3.93 -1.64 8.31
CA PRO A 38 -5.23 -2.30 8.19
C PRO A 38 -5.95 -1.93 6.90
N TRP A 39 -5.68 -0.74 6.34
CA TRP A 39 -6.28 -0.35 5.08
C TRP A 39 -5.75 -1.16 3.90
N ALA A 40 -4.44 -1.36 3.80
CA ALA A 40 -3.83 -2.27 2.84
C ALA A 40 -4.41 -3.70 2.94
N ALA A 41 -4.62 -4.19 4.17
CA ALA A 41 -5.26 -5.48 4.41
C ALA A 41 -6.70 -5.54 3.88
N GLN A 42 -7.47 -4.48 4.09
CA GLN A 42 -8.82 -4.38 3.56
C GLN A 42 -8.80 -4.33 2.03
N VAL A 43 -7.96 -3.49 1.41
CA VAL A 43 -7.85 -3.39 -0.05
C VAL A 43 -7.47 -4.73 -0.68
N SER A 44 -6.63 -5.54 -0.03
CA SER A 44 -6.28 -6.87 -0.55
C SER A 44 -7.42 -7.89 -0.41
N GLN A 45 -8.31 -7.72 0.58
CA GLN A 45 -9.49 -8.57 0.74
C GLN A 45 -10.63 -8.16 -0.20
N LEU A 46 -10.76 -6.85 -0.42
CA LEU A 46 -11.66 -6.28 -1.41
C LEU A 46 -11.10 -6.61 -2.79
N SER A 47 -11.66 -7.59 -3.49
CA SER A 47 -11.27 -7.91 -4.87
C SER A 47 -11.70 -6.77 -5.81
N LEU A 48 -10.91 -5.71 -5.86
CA LEU A 48 -11.18 -4.49 -6.62
C LEU A 48 -10.59 -4.59 -8.03
N PRO A 49 -11.27 -4.03 -9.05
CA PRO A 49 -10.70 -3.92 -10.38
C PRO A 49 -9.50 -2.96 -10.37
N LYS A 50 -8.55 -3.20 -11.27
CA LYS A 50 -7.24 -2.53 -11.32
C LYS A 50 -7.26 -1.01 -11.14
N LEU A 51 -8.21 -0.31 -11.77
CA LEU A 51 -8.35 1.14 -11.63
C LEU A 51 -8.75 1.57 -10.20
N VAL A 52 -9.70 0.85 -9.60
CA VAL A 52 -10.24 1.15 -8.28
C VAL A 52 -9.25 0.76 -7.19
N GLU A 53 -8.57 -0.38 -7.39
CA GLU A 53 -7.44 -0.78 -6.57
C GLU A 53 -6.35 0.30 -6.57
N GLN A 54 -5.99 0.85 -7.74
CA GLN A 54 -5.01 1.95 -7.80
C GLN A 54 -5.45 3.18 -7.02
N VAL A 55 -6.72 3.58 -7.08
CA VAL A 55 -7.25 4.69 -6.25
C VAL A 55 -7.10 4.36 -4.77
N ALA A 56 -7.50 3.15 -4.36
CA ALA A 56 -7.41 2.69 -2.97
C ALA A 56 -5.96 2.63 -2.46
N LEU A 57 -5.01 2.25 -3.31
CA LEU A 57 -3.59 2.14 -2.96
C LEU A 57 -2.90 3.50 -2.86
N ASN A 58 -3.33 4.49 -3.65
CA ASN A 58 -2.82 5.86 -3.60
C ASN A 58 -3.58 6.77 -2.62
N ALA A 59 -4.53 6.20 -1.88
CA ALA A 59 -5.28 6.91 -0.85
C ALA A 59 -5.13 6.20 0.49
N TRP A 60 -5.11 6.97 1.57
CA TRP A 60 -5.20 6.41 2.91
C TRP A 60 -6.64 6.50 3.39
N LYS A 61 -7.03 5.55 4.22
CA LYS A 61 -8.40 5.45 4.72
C LYS A 61 -8.53 6.08 6.10
N GLU A 62 -9.41 7.04 6.18
CA GLU A 62 -9.98 7.54 7.42
C GLU A 62 -11.33 6.87 7.64
N GLU A 63 -11.45 6.08 8.71
CA GLU A 63 -12.73 5.51 9.12
C GLU A 63 -13.36 6.36 10.20
N SER A 64 -14.60 6.81 9.95
CA SER A 64 -15.52 7.36 10.94
C SER A 64 -16.68 6.38 11.15
N ASP A 65 -17.52 6.60 12.17
CA ASP A 65 -18.58 5.66 12.60
C ASP A 65 -19.32 4.98 11.44
N ASN A 66 -19.88 5.77 10.52
CA ASN A 66 -20.61 5.26 9.34
C ASN A 66 -20.12 5.84 8.00
N ALA A 67 -19.01 6.57 8.02
CA ALA A 67 -18.43 7.23 6.85
C ALA A 67 -16.97 6.82 6.67
N VAL A 68 -16.55 6.69 5.42
CA VAL A 68 -15.15 6.42 5.08
C VAL A 68 -14.67 7.56 4.20
N CYS A 69 -13.64 8.27 4.66
CA CYS A 69 -12.96 9.29 3.89
C CYS A 69 -11.65 8.71 3.36
N LEU A 70 -11.55 8.58 2.04
CA LEU A 70 -10.30 8.26 1.37
C LEU A 70 -9.59 9.53 0.98
N HIS A 71 -8.40 9.68 1.53
CA HIS A 71 -7.54 10.81 1.32
C HIS A 71 -6.55 10.46 0.22
N LEU A 72 -6.91 10.80 -1.01
CA LEU A 72 -6.12 10.53 -2.21
C LEU A 72 -5.10 11.65 -2.39
N ARG A 73 -3.86 11.28 -2.70
CA ARG A 73 -2.82 12.25 -3.08
C ARG A 73 -3.25 13.02 -4.32
N SER A 74 -3.08 14.35 -4.34
CA SER A 74 -3.49 15.19 -5.48
C SER A 74 -2.80 14.78 -6.78
N SER A 75 -1.58 14.25 -6.67
CA SER A 75 -0.81 13.68 -7.79
C SER A 75 -1.57 12.59 -8.56
N GLN A 76 -2.48 11.87 -7.89
CA GLN A 76 -3.30 10.80 -8.46
C GLN A 76 -4.78 11.19 -8.61
N ARG A 77 -5.14 12.46 -8.49
CA ARG A 77 -6.51 12.98 -8.68
C ARG A 77 -7.15 12.49 -9.98
N HIS A 78 -6.39 12.34 -11.06
CA HIS A 78 -6.88 11.86 -12.35
C HIS A 78 -7.42 10.42 -12.32
N LEU A 79 -7.01 9.61 -11.33
CA LEU A 79 -7.54 8.26 -11.10
C LEU A 79 -8.90 8.32 -10.39
N ASN A 80 -9.15 9.39 -9.61
CA ASN A 80 -10.42 9.62 -8.95
C ASN A 80 -11.50 9.95 -9.98
N ASN A 81 -12.41 9.01 -10.16
CA ASN A 81 -13.61 9.21 -10.97
C ASN A 81 -14.80 8.64 -10.23
N ARG A 82 -15.99 9.16 -10.55
CA ARG A 82 -17.24 8.76 -9.87
C ARG A 82 -17.52 7.26 -9.94
N GLY A 83 -17.15 6.60 -11.04
CA GLY A 83 -17.30 5.16 -11.20
C GLY A 83 -16.37 4.35 -10.29
N ALA A 84 -15.13 4.81 -10.11
CA ALA A 84 -14.19 4.20 -9.18
C ALA A 84 -14.62 4.40 -7.72
N GLN A 85 -15.05 5.62 -7.38
CA GLN A 85 -15.61 5.92 -6.06
C GLN A 85 -16.82 5.02 -5.76
N GLN A 86 -17.80 4.92 -6.67
CA GLN A 86 -18.98 4.08 -6.47
C GLN A 86 -18.62 2.60 -6.25
N LYS A 87 -17.73 2.04 -7.09
CA LYS A 87 -17.28 0.64 -6.93
C LYS A 87 -16.57 0.41 -5.60
N LEU A 88 -15.75 1.37 -5.17
CA LEU A 88 -15.04 1.26 -3.90
C LEU A 88 -16.01 1.36 -2.73
N ALA A 89 -17.01 2.25 -2.81
CA ALA A 89 -18.07 2.40 -1.81
C ALA A 89 -18.92 1.13 -1.69
N GLU A 90 -19.28 0.52 -2.82
CA GLU A 90 -20.04 -0.74 -2.88
C GLU A 90 -19.23 -1.90 -2.28
N ALA A 91 -17.94 -2.01 -2.63
CA ALA A 91 -17.05 -3.01 -2.08
C ALA A 91 -16.88 -2.84 -0.56
N LEU A 92 -16.68 -1.61 -0.08
CA LEU A 92 -16.61 -1.30 1.35
C LEU A 92 -17.92 -1.60 2.07
N SER A 93 -19.05 -1.23 1.48
CA SER A 93 -20.38 -1.47 2.07
C SER A 93 -20.67 -2.96 2.17
N THR A 94 -20.29 -3.73 1.14
CA THR A 94 -20.40 -5.20 1.13
C THR A 94 -19.51 -5.82 2.21
N PHE A 95 -18.29 -5.31 2.38
CA PHE A 95 -17.35 -5.78 3.39
C PHE A 95 -17.77 -5.45 4.83
N LYS A 96 -18.27 -4.23 5.09
CA LYS A 96 -18.82 -3.86 6.41
C LYS A 96 -20.19 -4.48 6.68
N GLY A 97 -20.93 -4.90 5.65
CA GLY A 97 -22.31 -5.38 5.77
C GLY A 97 -23.32 -4.25 6.06
N SER A 98 -22.96 -3.00 5.81
CA SER A 98 -23.78 -1.81 6.04
C SER A 98 -23.45 -0.73 5.02
N THR A 99 -24.38 0.19 4.75
CA THR A 99 -24.15 1.28 3.80
C THR A 99 -23.07 2.22 4.33
N VAL A 100 -21.91 2.22 3.67
CA VAL A 100 -20.77 3.07 3.97
C VAL A 100 -20.80 4.29 3.07
N GLU A 101 -20.79 5.49 3.67
CA GLU A 101 -20.65 6.72 2.91
C GLU A 101 -19.18 6.97 2.58
N LEU A 102 -18.79 6.63 1.35
CA LEU A 102 -17.43 6.84 0.86
C LEU A 102 -17.28 8.23 0.25
N THR A 103 -16.37 9.02 0.80
CA THR A 103 -15.91 10.30 0.23
C THR A 103 -14.46 10.20 -0.16
N ILE A 104 -14.08 10.67 -1.35
CA ILE A 104 -12.67 10.79 -1.73
C ILE A 104 -12.32 12.27 -1.72
N VAL A 105 -11.37 12.64 -0.86
CA VAL A 105 -10.84 14.00 -0.73
C VAL A 105 -9.38 14.03 -1.20
N GLU A 106 -8.95 15.18 -1.70
CA GLU A 106 -7.56 15.41 -2.08
C GLU A 106 -6.79 15.82 -0.83
N ASP A 107 -5.86 14.97 -0.37
CA ASP A 107 -5.02 15.26 0.80
C ASP A 107 -3.59 14.75 0.59
N ASP A 108 -2.66 15.69 0.54
CA ASP A 108 -1.22 15.46 0.40
C ASP A 108 -0.49 15.43 1.75
N ASN A 109 -1.22 15.34 2.86
CA ASN A 109 -0.65 15.25 4.19
C ASN A 109 0.18 13.98 4.34
N PRO A 110 1.51 14.09 4.58
CA PRO A 110 2.40 12.95 4.72
C PRO A 110 2.32 12.30 6.11
N ALA A 111 1.50 12.83 7.03
CA ALA A 111 1.36 12.29 8.39
C ALA A 111 0.86 10.83 8.38
N VAL A 112 -0.03 10.50 7.44
CA VAL A 112 -0.55 9.15 7.24
C VAL A 112 -0.07 8.65 5.89
N ARG A 113 0.47 7.43 5.86
CA ARG A 113 0.97 6.79 4.64
C ARG A 113 -0.14 6.00 3.97
N THR A 114 -0.20 6.11 2.65
CA THR A 114 -1.04 5.27 1.80
C THR A 114 -0.46 3.84 1.72
N PRO A 115 -1.25 2.83 1.33
CA PRO A 115 -0.76 1.48 1.13
C PRO A 115 0.42 1.40 0.15
N LEU A 116 0.43 2.24 -0.89
CA LEU A 116 1.54 2.32 -1.84
C LEU A 116 2.79 2.92 -1.18
N GLU A 117 2.64 3.97 -0.38
CA GLU A 117 3.76 4.55 0.39
C GLU A 117 4.29 3.59 1.45
N TRP A 118 3.43 2.77 2.07
CA TRP A 118 3.89 1.72 2.98
C TRP A 118 4.80 0.71 2.29
N ARG A 119 4.44 0.24 1.08
CA ARG A 119 5.30 -0.66 0.29
C ARG A 119 6.67 -0.03 0.03
N GLN A 120 6.67 1.25 -0.33
CA GLN A 120 7.90 2.01 -0.59
C GLN A 120 8.73 2.21 0.69
N ALA A 121 8.09 2.58 1.80
CA ALA A 121 8.75 2.77 3.09
C ALA A 121 9.36 1.47 3.61
N ILE A 122 8.66 0.33 3.48
CA ILE A 122 9.20 -0.99 3.83
C ILE A 122 10.41 -1.30 2.95
N TYR A 123 10.32 -1.04 1.65
CA TYR A 123 11.44 -1.27 0.75
C TYR A 123 12.68 -0.44 1.13
N GLU A 124 12.50 0.85 1.41
CA GLU A 124 13.58 1.73 1.87
C GLU A 124 14.14 1.30 3.23
N GLU A 125 13.30 0.84 4.15
CA GLU A 125 13.71 0.28 5.44
C GLU A 125 14.63 -0.94 5.25
N LYS A 126 14.25 -1.88 4.37
CA LYS A 126 15.09 -3.06 4.05
C LYS A 126 16.42 -2.64 3.42
N LEU A 127 16.41 -1.67 2.51
CA LEU A 127 17.63 -1.12 1.92
C LEU A 127 18.54 -0.46 2.97
N ALA A 128 17.97 0.35 3.85
CA ALA A 128 18.70 1.04 4.91
C ALA A 128 19.28 0.06 5.93
N GLN A 129 18.54 -1.00 6.26
CA GLN A 129 19.01 -2.09 7.11
C GLN A 129 20.22 -2.77 6.49
N CYS A 130 20.15 -3.17 5.21
CA CYS A 130 21.28 -3.74 4.47
C CYS A 130 22.49 -2.79 4.35
N ALA A 131 22.25 -1.48 4.16
CA ALA A 131 23.31 -0.48 4.06
C ALA A 131 24.08 -0.31 5.38
N ARG A 132 23.39 -0.35 6.53
CA ARG A 132 24.01 -0.31 7.86
C ARG A 132 24.94 -1.50 8.13
N VAL A 133 24.58 -2.70 7.65
CA VAL A 133 25.42 -3.90 7.86
C VAL A 133 26.72 -3.83 7.03
N HIS A 134 26.70 -3.14 5.89
CA HIS A 134 27.85 -3.06 4.98
C HIS A 134 28.92 -2.02 5.39
N TYR A 135 28.60 -1.07 6.27
CA TYR A 135 29.53 -0.03 6.73
C TYR A 135 30.15 -0.30 8.11
N CYS A 136 29.80 -1.42 8.75
CA CYS A 136 30.25 -1.77 10.10
C CYS A 136 31.13 -3.04 10.14
N GLY A 137 31.84 -3.32 9.05
CA GLY A 137 32.79 -4.43 8.90
C GLY A 137 34.10 -3.97 8.31
#